data_AF-A0A970X2A7-F1
#
_entry.id   AF-A0A970X2A7-F1
#
_cell.length_a   1.000
_cell.length_b   1.000
_cell.length_c   1.000
_cell.angle_alpha   90.00
_cell.angle_beta   90.00
_cell.angle_gamma   90.00
#
_symmetry.space_group_name_H-M   'P 1'
#
loop_
_entity.id
_entity.type
_entity.pdbx_description
1 polymer ?
#
loop_
_entity_poly.entity_id
_entity_poly.type
_entity_poly.pdbx_seq_one_letter_code
_entity_poly.pdbx_strand_id
1 'polypeptide(L)'
;MIRMTFLVGLMLCCIAPLSAANDLFPDGTPVPDWFHESSHTPLRKLGKAYRLTDHGVISDAAKIQTASIQAVIDKASEQGGGVVVVPKGTFMSGSLFFKQGVNLYLEEG
;
A
#
# COMPACT_ATOMS: atom_id res chain seq x y z
N MET A 1 3.48 -61.02 35.15
CA MET A 1 2.12 -60.55 35.49
C MET A 1 1.79 -59.34 34.60
N ILE A 2 0.69 -59.46 33.83
CA ILE A 2 -0.21 -58.38 33.34
C ILE A 2 0.41 -57.44 32.27
N ARG A 3 0.34 -57.75 30.96
CA ARG A 3 -0.77 -57.47 30.00
C ARG A 3 -1.40 -56.07 30.16
N MET A 4 -0.92 -55.10 29.38
CA MET A 4 -1.56 -53.78 29.21
C MET A 4 -1.74 -53.47 27.71
N THR A 5 -2.41 -54.35 27.00
CA THR A 5 -3.03 -54.05 25.71
C THR A 5 -4.52 -53.91 25.97
N PHE A 6 -5.06 -52.69 25.99
CA PHE A 6 -6.44 -52.29 25.63
C PHE A 6 -6.77 -50.87 26.15
N LEU A 7 -6.81 -49.88 25.25
CA LEU A 7 -7.76 -48.76 25.30
C LEU A 7 -7.73 -48.11 23.89
N VAL A 8 -8.51 -48.64 22.95
CA VAL A 8 -9.84 -48.13 22.54
C VAL A 8 -9.72 -46.79 21.83
N GLY A 9 -10.12 -46.80 20.56
CA GLY A 9 -9.98 -45.72 19.63
C GLY A 9 -10.86 -44.51 19.91
N LEU A 10 -10.30 -43.35 19.59
CA LEU A 10 -11.04 -42.13 19.29
C LEU A 10 -10.10 -41.17 18.54
N MET A 11 -9.61 -41.54 17.37
CA MET A 11 -8.87 -40.58 16.54
C MET A 11 -8.82 -40.99 15.06
N LEU A 12 -9.97 -41.24 14.42
CA LEU A 12 -9.98 -41.54 12.98
C LEU A 12 -11.17 -40.99 12.18
N CYS A 13 -11.81 -39.90 12.62
CA CYS A 13 -12.79 -39.25 11.73
C CYS A 13 -12.96 -37.75 11.96
N CYS A 14 -11.84 -37.02 11.99
CA CYS A 14 -11.85 -35.57 11.75
C CYS A 14 -10.70 -35.20 10.81
N ILE A 15 -10.59 -35.89 9.68
CA ILE A 15 -9.88 -35.34 8.52
C ILE A 15 -10.96 -34.95 7.51
N ALA A 16 -11.80 -33.99 7.88
CA ALA A 16 -12.38 -33.16 6.83
C ALA A 16 -11.16 -32.49 6.18
N PRO A 17 -10.92 -32.61 4.86
CA PRO A 17 -10.03 -31.66 4.22
C PRO A 17 -10.62 -30.29 4.57
N LEU A 18 -9.83 -29.49 5.28
CA LEU A 18 -10.09 -28.08 5.45
C LEU A 18 -10.25 -27.54 4.03
N SER A 19 -11.50 -27.35 3.59
CA SER A 19 -11.79 -26.76 2.30
C SER A 19 -11.22 -25.36 2.38
N ALA A 20 -10.01 -25.18 1.86
CA ALA A 20 -9.50 -23.87 1.52
C ALA A 20 -10.64 -23.20 0.75
N ALA A 21 -11.07 -22.02 1.20
CA ALA A 21 -12.03 -21.23 0.46
C ALA A 21 -11.55 -21.21 -1.00
N ASN A 22 -12.38 -21.68 -1.93
CA ASN A 22 -12.04 -21.74 -3.34
C ASN A 22 -11.50 -20.36 -3.75
N ASP A 23 -10.20 -20.26 -4.04
CA ASP A 23 -9.52 -19.02 -4.47
C ASP A 23 -9.91 -18.72 -5.91
N LEU A 24 -11.20 -18.46 -6.09
CA LEU A 24 -11.87 -18.27 -7.35
C LEU A 24 -12.59 -16.92 -7.31
N PHE A 25 -12.59 -16.22 -8.43
CA PHE A 25 -13.46 -15.07 -8.63
C PHE A 25 -14.94 -15.48 -8.67
N PRO A 26 -15.89 -14.52 -8.57
CA PRO A 26 -17.33 -14.81 -8.66
C PRO A 26 -17.78 -15.49 -9.96
N ASP A 27 -16.95 -15.47 -11.01
CA ASP A 27 -17.16 -16.16 -12.29
C ASP A 27 -16.59 -17.60 -12.32
N GLY A 28 -15.95 -18.05 -11.24
CA GLY A 28 -15.35 -19.38 -11.10
C GLY A 28 -13.92 -19.51 -11.64
N THR A 29 -13.32 -18.44 -12.17
CA THR A 29 -11.92 -18.46 -12.61
C THR A 29 -10.96 -18.40 -11.43
N PRO A 30 -9.79 -19.07 -11.48
CA PRO A 30 -8.81 -19.01 -10.40
C PRO A 30 -8.23 -17.61 -10.27
N VAL A 31 -8.10 -17.15 -9.02
CA VAL A 31 -7.43 -15.88 -8.72
C VAL A 31 -5.94 -16.03 -9.07
N PRO A 32 -5.37 -15.18 -9.94
CA PRO A 32 -3.96 -15.26 -10.30
C PRO A 32 -3.05 -14.76 -9.18
N ASP A 33 -1.85 -15.32 -9.06
CA ASP A 33 -0.90 -15.03 -7.97
C ASP A 33 -0.61 -13.54 -7.77
N TRP A 34 -0.55 -12.75 -8.86
CA TRP A 34 -0.29 -11.31 -8.79
C TRP A 34 -1.35 -10.55 -7.99
N PHE A 35 -2.58 -11.07 -7.91
CA PHE A 35 -3.68 -10.43 -7.19
C PHE A 35 -3.40 -10.33 -5.68
N HIS A 36 -2.61 -11.25 -5.16
CA HIS A 36 -2.19 -11.28 -3.76
C HIS A 36 -0.87 -10.52 -3.52
N GLU A 37 -0.22 -10.01 -4.57
CA GLU A 37 1.04 -9.31 -4.44
C GLU A 37 0.82 -7.86 -3.99
N SER A 38 1.06 -7.59 -2.71
CA SER A 38 0.99 -6.24 -2.12
C SER A 38 2.38 -5.60 -1.95
N SER A 39 3.30 -5.81 -2.91
CA SER A 39 4.67 -5.31 -2.79
C SER A 39 4.72 -3.78 -2.97
N HIS A 40 5.40 -3.08 -2.06
CA HIS A 40 5.56 -1.62 -2.14
C HIS A 40 6.52 -1.24 -3.28
N THR A 41 6.11 -0.28 -4.11
CA THR A 41 7.02 0.28 -5.13
C THR A 41 8.05 1.18 -4.45
N PRO A 42 9.36 0.87 -4.54
CA PRO A 42 10.39 1.68 -3.89
C PRO A 42 10.51 3.04 -4.58
N LEU A 43 10.70 4.11 -3.79
CA LEU A 43 10.86 5.50 -4.26
C LEU A 43 11.76 5.66 -5.48
N ARG A 44 12.90 4.96 -5.49
CA ARG A 44 13.89 5.02 -6.58
C ARG A 44 13.34 4.63 -7.95
N LYS A 45 12.23 3.90 -8.02
CA LYS A 45 11.56 3.50 -9.26
C LYS A 45 10.52 4.52 -9.74
N LEU A 46 10.13 5.49 -8.91
CA LEU A 46 9.05 6.45 -9.20
C LEU A 46 9.55 7.74 -9.88
N GLY A 47 10.85 7.87 -10.11
CA GLY A 47 11.47 9.03 -10.76
C GLY A 47 12.08 10.02 -9.78
N LYS A 48 12.29 11.27 -10.24
CA LYS A 48 12.91 12.33 -9.44
C LYS A 48 12.01 12.75 -8.28
N ALA A 49 12.58 12.89 -7.09
CA ALA A 49 11.86 13.29 -5.89
C ALA A 49 11.71 14.81 -5.77
N TYR A 50 10.51 15.25 -5.42
CA TYR A 50 10.13 16.63 -5.11
C TYR A 50 9.55 16.65 -3.70
N ARG A 51 10.40 16.87 -2.71
CA ARG A 51 10.01 16.85 -1.30
C ARG A 51 9.36 18.17 -0.92
N LEU A 52 8.18 18.12 -0.33
CA LEU A 52 7.37 19.32 -0.05
C LEU A 52 8.12 20.39 0.76
N THR A 53 8.87 19.97 1.77
CA THR A 53 9.62 20.87 2.66
C THR A 53 10.81 21.56 1.97
N ASP A 54 11.37 20.98 0.92
CA ASP A 54 12.42 21.62 0.11
C ASP A 54 11.83 22.74 -0.79
N HIS A 55 10.51 22.78 -0.90
CA HIS A 55 9.74 23.79 -1.64
C HIS A 55 8.98 24.77 -0.72
N GLY A 56 9.38 24.84 0.56
CA GLY A 56 8.82 25.80 1.52
C GLY A 56 7.45 25.40 2.07
N VAL A 57 6.99 24.17 1.83
CA VAL A 57 5.77 23.65 2.45
C VAL A 57 6.12 23.13 3.85
N ILE A 58 5.56 23.75 4.88
CA ILE A 58 5.74 23.35 6.28
C ILE A 58 4.67 22.34 6.72
N SER A 59 5.01 21.52 7.71
CA SER A 59 4.06 20.64 8.41
C SER A 59 3.33 21.45 9.49
N ASP A 60 2.23 22.09 9.11
CA ASP A 60 1.37 22.83 10.03
C ASP A 60 -0.12 22.52 9.73
N ALA A 61 -0.79 21.92 10.70
CA ALA A 61 -2.21 21.56 10.59
C ALA A 61 -3.14 22.78 10.55
N ALA A 62 -2.70 23.96 11.00
CA ALA A 62 -3.51 25.18 10.98
C ALA A 62 -3.41 25.95 9.65
N LYS A 63 -2.45 25.59 8.78
CA LYS A 63 -2.14 26.37 7.58
C LYS A 63 -2.51 25.64 6.30
N ILE A 64 -3.53 26.14 5.59
CA ILE A 64 -3.90 25.62 4.27
C ILE A 64 -2.82 26.02 3.25
N GLN A 65 -2.19 25.03 2.61
CA GLN A 65 -1.06 25.22 1.70
C GLN A 65 -1.34 24.63 0.30
N THR A 66 -2.61 24.55 -0.10
CA THR A 66 -3.06 23.98 -1.39
C THR A 66 -2.28 24.53 -2.58
N ALA A 67 -2.13 25.86 -2.68
CA ALA A 67 -1.42 26.48 -3.81
C ALA A 67 0.07 26.12 -3.83
N SER A 68 0.72 26.07 -2.67
CA SER A 68 2.14 25.71 -2.56
C SER A 68 2.36 24.25 -2.96
N ILE A 69 1.49 23.34 -2.51
CA ILE A 69 1.59 21.92 -2.87
C ILE A 69 1.28 21.71 -4.35
N GLN A 70 0.26 22.39 -4.89
CA GLN A 70 -0.07 22.34 -6.31
C GLN A 70 1.10 22.83 -7.17
N ALA A 71 1.81 23.88 -6.77
CA ALA A 71 3.00 24.37 -7.47
C ALA A 71 4.14 23.32 -7.51
N VAL A 72 4.29 22.48 -6.48
CA VAL A 72 5.25 21.37 -6.50
C VAL A 72 4.84 20.30 -7.51
N ILE A 73 3.55 19.95 -7.57
CA ILE A 73 3.01 19.01 -8.56
C ILE A 73 3.21 19.55 -9.98
N ASP A 74 2.91 20.83 -10.21
CA ASP A 74 3.07 21.48 -11.50
C ASP A 74 4.53 21.47 -11.94
N LYS A 75 5.45 21.83 -11.04
CA LYS A 75 6.90 21.77 -11.28
C LYS A 75 7.37 20.37 -11.61
N ALA A 76 6.89 19.34 -10.90
CA ALA A 76 7.25 17.96 -11.19
C ALA A 76 6.80 17.56 -12.60
N SER A 77 5.58 17.93 -12.99
CA SER A 77 5.05 17.66 -14.31
C SER A 77 5.80 18.39 -15.43
N GLU A 78 6.13 19.67 -15.24
CA GLU A 78 6.90 20.48 -16.20
C GLU A 78 8.30 19.91 -16.44
N GLN A 79 8.86 19.23 -15.44
CA GLN A 79 10.16 18.56 -15.52
C GLN A 79 10.09 17.12 -16.04
N GLY A 80 8.98 16.75 -16.68
CA GLY A 80 8.80 15.42 -17.29
C GLY A 80 8.29 14.34 -16.33
N GLY A 81 7.79 14.74 -15.15
CA GLY A 81 7.24 13.84 -14.14
C GLY A 81 8.17 13.66 -12.92
N GLY A 82 7.82 12.66 -12.10
CA GLY A 82 8.56 12.28 -10.90
C GLY A 82 7.65 11.94 -9.74
N VAL A 83 8.13 12.13 -8.51
CA VAL A 83 7.40 11.79 -7.29
C VAL A 83 7.38 12.96 -6.32
N VAL A 84 6.19 13.40 -5.93
CA VAL A 84 5.98 14.37 -4.86
C VAL A 84 6.03 13.62 -3.54
N VAL A 85 7.00 13.99 -2.69
CA VAL A 85 7.25 13.32 -1.41
C VAL A 85 6.67 14.19 -0.29
N VAL A 86 5.66 13.65 0.39
CA VAL A 86 5.12 14.19 1.64
C VAL A 86 5.91 13.54 2.77
N PRO A 87 6.80 14.26 3.45
CA PRO A 87 7.51 13.70 4.58
C PRO A 87 6.57 13.52 5.77
N LYS A 88 7.02 12.83 6.82
CA LYS A 88 6.27 12.70 8.07
C LYS A 88 5.79 14.06 8.58
N GLY A 89 4.50 14.16 8.91
CA GLY A 89 3.87 15.37 9.47
C GLY A 89 2.45 15.61 8.97
N THR A 90 1.87 16.75 9.39
CA THR A 90 0.51 17.15 9.00
C THR A 90 0.56 18.32 8.05
N PHE A 91 0.12 18.09 6.81
CA PHE A 91 0.12 19.08 5.73
C PHE A 91 -1.33 19.36 5.33
N MET A 92 -1.84 20.55 5.65
CA MET A 92 -3.23 20.89 5.35
C MET A 92 -3.38 21.37 3.90
N SER A 93 -4.23 20.71 3.12
CA SER A 93 -4.58 21.13 1.76
C SER A 93 -6.07 20.91 1.48
N GLY A 94 -6.59 21.66 0.51
CA GLY A 94 -7.82 21.28 -0.19
C GLY A 94 -7.54 20.21 -1.24
N SER A 95 -8.33 20.21 -2.31
CA SER A 95 -8.12 19.35 -3.47
C SER A 95 -6.79 19.64 -4.17
N LEU A 96 -6.12 18.56 -4.59
CA LEU A 96 -4.89 18.60 -5.38
C LEU A 96 -5.12 17.87 -6.69
N PHE A 97 -4.58 18.41 -7.78
CA PHE A 97 -4.76 17.85 -9.12
C PHE A 97 -3.42 17.34 -9.63
N PHE A 98 -3.28 16.01 -9.69
CA PHE A 98 -2.09 15.35 -10.23
C PHE A 98 -2.12 15.30 -11.75
N LYS A 99 -0.94 15.44 -12.35
CA LYS A 99 -0.72 15.35 -13.79
C LYS A 99 -0.11 14.00 -14.14
N GLN A 100 -0.27 13.56 -15.38
CA GLN A 100 0.29 12.30 -15.86
C GLN A 100 1.81 12.26 -15.63
N GLY A 101 2.31 11.13 -15.12
CA GLY A 101 3.73 10.95 -14.81
C GLY A 101 4.19 11.53 -13.48
N VAL A 102 3.29 12.15 -12.70
CA VAL A 102 3.56 12.60 -11.32
C VAL A 102 2.96 11.61 -10.32
N ASN A 103 3.80 11.06 -9.47
CA ASN A 103 3.44 10.12 -8.41
C ASN A 103 3.34 10.84 -7.05
N LEU A 104 2.53 10.31 -6.15
CA LEU A 104 2.48 10.72 -4.75
C LEU A 104 3.18 9.66 -3.89
N TYR A 105 4.06 10.08 -3.01
CA TYR A 105 4.66 9.23 -1.99
C TYR A 105 4.48 9.85 -0.61
N LEU A 106 3.91 9.08 0.30
CA LEU A 106 3.69 9.44 1.69
C LEU A 106 4.72 8.67 2.53
N GLU A 107 5.58 9.39 3.23
CA GLU A 107 6.42 8.77 4.26
C GLU A 107 5.56 8.33 5.44
N GLU A 108 5.96 7.23 6.07
CA GLU A 108 5.28 6.71 7.25
C GLU A 108 5.44 7.66 8.46
N GLY A 109 4.32 7.97 9.13
CA GLY A 109 4.32 8.55 10.47
C GLY A 109 3.24 9.58 10.74
#